data_AF-A0A852VW34-F1
#
_entry.id   AF-A0A852VW34-F1
#
_cell.length_a   1.000
_cell.length_b   1.000
_cell.length_c   1.000
_cell.angle_alpha   90.00
_cell.angle_beta   90.00
_cell.angle_gamma   90.00
#
_symmetry.space_group_name_H-M   'P 1'
#
loop_
_entity.id
_entity.type
_entity.pdbx_description
1 polymer ?
#
loop_
_entity_poly.entity_id
_entity_poly.type
_entity_poly.pdbx_seq_one_letter_code
_entity_poly.pdbx_strand_id
1 'polypeptide(L)'
;MDELTPGTLLGRQVDGVTCGPSVLVVTAVLAGSGWPGVVADRFAAAQRTAHRQANRLWPRALGTTPWGMRAWLRRHAPAAGPFRIRPATRDALAAVPAAVGPVPLLVGSRWLPRHWVLVLGVDDDGRWRVYEPGCGRVRAFDPALLRRGDPAAVGGVLGWPRPWCLLLPVGRA
;
A
#
# COMPACT_ATOMS: atom_id res chain seq x y z
N MET A 1 -11.09 2.42 -14.93
CA MET A 1 -10.70 2.67 -13.53
C MET A 1 -10.49 4.15 -13.43
N ASP A 2 -11.60 4.89 -13.27
CA ASP A 2 -11.57 6.34 -13.22
C ASP A 2 -10.63 6.83 -12.12
N GLU A 3 -10.04 7.97 -12.45
CA GLU A 3 -8.85 8.61 -11.92
C GLU A 3 -8.92 8.82 -10.40
N LEU A 4 -8.28 7.93 -9.62
CA LEU A 4 -8.04 8.16 -8.19
C LEU A 4 -7.00 9.27 -8.03
N THR A 5 -7.41 10.53 -8.19
CA THR A 5 -6.52 11.70 -8.19
C THR A 5 -6.07 12.07 -6.78
N PRO A 6 -4.97 12.84 -6.66
CA PRO A 6 -4.59 13.42 -5.37
C PRO A 6 -5.75 14.20 -4.73
N GLY A 7 -6.03 13.93 -3.45
CA GLY A 7 -7.14 14.50 -2.71
C GLY A 7 -8.34 13.56 -2.55
N THR A 8 -8.49 12.54 -3.41
CA THR A 8 -9.57 11.54 -3.31
C THR A 8 -9.55 10.82 -1.96
N LEU A 9 -10.72 10.71 -1.33
CA LEU A 9 -10.91 9.96 -0.09
C LEU A 9 -11.25 8.49 -0.40
N LEU A 10 -10.45 7.56 0.09
CA LEU A 10 -10.64 6.10 -0.04
C LEU A 10 -10.88 5.41 1.30
N GLY A 11 -11.22 6.18 2.34
CA GLY A 11 -11.46 5.66 3.69
C GLY A 11 -10.20 5.62 4.54
N ARG A 12 -10.36 5.77 5.85
CA ARG A 12 -9.26 5.87 6.82
C ARG A 12 -9.03 4.54 7.54
N GLN A 13 -7.79 4.26 7.92
CA GLN A 13 -7.49 3.14 8.82
C GLN A 13 -8.20 3.32 10.18
N VAL A 14 -8.64 2.22 10.78
CA VAL A 14 -9.42 2.23 12.04
C VAL A 14 -8.56 2.59 13.26
N ASP A 15 -7.29 2.17 13.27
CA ASP A 15 -6.37 2.30 14.40
C ASP A 15 -4.90 2.35 13.92
N GLY A 16 -3.94 2.43 14.84
CA GLY A 16 -2.51 2.55 14.52
C GLY A 16 -1.87 1.32 13.83
N VAL A 17 -2.57 0.19 13.72
CA VAL A 17 -2.03 -1.08 13.18
C VAL A 17 -2.79 -1.59 11.96
N THR A 18 -3.80 -0.84 11.50
CA THR A 18 -4.67 -1.19 10.36
C THR A 18 -4.27 -0.54 9.03
N CYS A 19 -3.09 0.09 8.95
CA CYS A 19 -2.54 0.57 7.67
C CYS A 19 -2.42 -0.56 6.62
N GLY A 20 -1.83 -1.71 7.01
CA GLY A 20 -1.69 -2.88 6.14
C GLY A 20 -3.04 -3.46 5.68
N PRO A 21 -3.99 -3.73 6.59
CA PRO A 21 -5.35 -4.14 6.26
C PRO A 21 -6.10 -3.16 5.34
N SER A 22 -5.88 -1.86 5.50
CA SER A 22 -6.45 -0.85 4.60
C SER A 22 -5.91 -1.01 3.17
N VAL A 23 -4.58 -1.19 3.03
CA VAL A 23 -3.94 -1.48 1.74
C VAL A 23 -4.47 -2.78 1.12
N LEU A 24 -4.67 -3.84 1.93
CA LEU A 24 -5.24 -5.11 1.47
C LEU A 24 -6.63 -4.93 0.87
N VAL A 25 -7.54 -4.27 1.60
CA VAL A 25 -8.92 -4.09 1.15
C VAL A 25 -8.98 -3.20 -0.10
N VAL A 26 -8.26 -2.07 -0.12
CA VAL A 26 -8.24 -1.18 -1.29
C VAL A 26 -7.67 -1.92 -2.52
N THR A 27 -6.55 -2.65 -2.37
CA THR A 27 -5.98 -3.43 -3.48
C THR A 27 -6.98 -4.48 -3.99
N ALA A 28 -7.69 -5.16 -3.09
CA ALA A 28 -8.68 -6.16 -3.47
C ALA A 28 -9.87 -5.53 -4.22
N VAL A 29 -10.37 -4.39 -3.77
CA VAL A 29 -11.46 -3.66 -4.45
C VAL A 29 -11.03 -3.22 -5.85
N LEU A 30 -9.82 -2.67 -6.00
CA LEU A 30 -9.28 -2.27 -7.30
C LEU A 30 -9.04 -3.45 -8.24
N ALA A 31 -8.74 -4.62 -7.69
CA ALA A 31 -8.67 -5.86 -8.44
C ALA A 31 -10.04 -6.43 -8.84
N GLY A 32 -11.14 -5.74 -8.55
CA GLY A 32 -12.49 -6.22 -8.82
C GLY A 32 -12.95 -7.35 -7.91
N SER A 33 -12.31 -7.55 -6.75
CA SER A 33 -12.79 -8.52 -5.77
C SER A 33 -14.11 -8.04 -5.16
N GLY A 34 -14.98 -8.97 -4.76
CA GLY A 34 -16.22 -8.67 -4.02
C GLY A 34 -16.01 -8.20 -2.58
N TRP A 35 -14.81 -7.74 -2.20
CA TRP A 35 -14.58 -7.18 -0.87
C TRP A 35 -15.38 -5.89 -0.67
N PRO A 36 -15.83 -5.62 0.57
CA PRO A 36 -16.58 -4.40 0.83
C PRO A 36 -15.71 -3.19 0.48
N GLY A 37 -16.26 -2.33 -0.37
CA GLY A 37 -15.61 -1.09 -0.81
C GLY A 37 -15.27 -0.14 0.34
N VAL A 38 -14.79 1.04 -0.01
CA VAL A 38 -14.26 2.06 0.91
C VAL A 38 -15.33 2.84 1.70
N VAL A 39 -16.54 2.32 1.82
CA VAL A 39 -17.65 2.91 2.58
C VAL A 39 -17.42 2.70 4.08
N ALA A 40 -17.39 3.78 4.86
CA ALA A 40 -16.88 3.83 6.25
C ALA A 40 -17.10 2.57 7.10
N ASP A 41 -18.35 2.22 7.46
CA ASP A 41 -18.61 1.09 8.38
C ASP A 41 -18.22 -0.27 7.78
N ARG A 42 -18.49 -0.45 6.48
CA ARG A 42 -18.13 -1.66 5.74
C ARG A 42 -16.63 -1.79 5.60
N PHE A 43 -15.93 -0.67 5.39
CA PHE A 43 -14.48 -0.61 5.28
C PHE A 43 -13.81 -0.90 6.62
N ALA A 44 -14.32 -0.35 7.72
CA ALA A 44 -13.81 -0.65 9.06
C ALA A 44 -13.94 -2.14 9.42
N ALA A 45 -15.09 -2.75 9.11
CA ALA A 45 -15.30 -4.18 9.30
C ALA A 45 -14.40 -5.04 8.38
N ALA A 46 -14.21 -4.62 7.13
CA ALA A 46 -13.32 -5.26 6.17
C ALA A 46 -11.85 -5.22 6.66
N GLN A 47 -11.37 -4.07 7.13
CA GLN A 47 -10.02 -3.93 7.70
C GLN A 47 -9.81 -4.87 8.89
N ARG A 48 -10.74 -4.90 9.85
CA ARG A 48 -10.64 -5.79 11.03
C ARG A 48 -10.56 -7.27 10.62
N THR A 49 -11.34 -7.65 9.61
CA THR A 49 -11.37 -9.01 9.06
C THR A 49 -10.07 -9.34 8.34
N ALA A 50 -9.61 -8.48 7.44
CA ALA A 50 -8.33 -8.63 6.73
C ALA A 50 -7.16 -8.71 7.73
N HIS A 51 -7.18 -7.90 8.79
CA HIS A 51 -6.17 -7.94 9.85
C HIS A 51 -6.14 -9.28 10.58
N ARG A 52 -7.29 -9.94 10.82
CA ARG A 52 -7.36 -11.32 11.38
C ARG A 52 -6.80 -12.34 10.42
N GLN A 53 -7.11 -12.21 9.14
CA GLN A 53 -6.71 -13.20 8.15
C GLN A 53 -5.22 -13.10 7.78
N ALA A 54 -4.68 -11.88 7.67
CA ALA A 54 -3.29 -11.65 7.30
C ALA A 54 -2.29 -11.96 8.43
N ASN A 55 -2.73 -11.88 9.69
CA ASN A 55 -1.90 -12.08 10.88
C ASN A 55 -2.28 -13.34 11.69
N ARG A 56 -2.62 -14.46 11.03
CA ARG A 56 -3.01 -15.70 11.75
C ARG A 56 -1.93 -16.21 12.71
N LEU A 57 -0.65 -16.04 12.35
CA LEU A 57 0.51 -16.52 13.11
C LEU A 57 1.42 -15.37 13.58
N TRP A 58 1.00 -14.11 13.38
CA TRP A 58 1.80 -12.92 13.67
C TRP A 58 1.08 -12.05 14.69
N PRO A 59 1.79 -11.48 15.70
CA PRO A 59 1.15 -10.58 16.65
C PRO A 59 0.53 -9.38 15.94
N ARG A 60 -0.78 -9.19 16.07
CA ARG A 60 -1.54 -8.12 15.40
C ARG A 60 -1.01 -6.72 15.72
N ALA A 61 -0.50 -6.54 16.93
CA ALA A 61 0.08 -5.28 17.40
C ALA A 61 1.31 -4.83 16.59
N LEU A 62 1.96 -5.77 15.89
CA LEU A 62 3.13 -5.51 15.04
C LEU A 62 2.76 -5.19 13.58
N GLY A 63 1.48 -4.91 13.30
CA GLY A 63 1.01 -4.60 11.95
C GLY A 63 0.91 -5.83 11.06
N THR A 64 0.99 -5.65 9.75
CA THR A 64 0.93 -6.74 8.74
C THR A 64 2.31 -6.99 8.15
N THR A 65 2.77 -8.24 8.12
CA THR A 65 4.07 -8.59 7.53
C THR A 65 4.01 -8.60 6.00
N PRO A 66 5.14 -8.42 5.28
CA PRO A 66 5.17 -8.55 3.82
C PRO A 66 4.66 -9.91 3.31
N TRP A 67 4.97 -11.00 4.02
CA TRP A 67 4.48 -12.33 3.68
C TRP A 67 2.99 -12.51 3.94
N GLY A 68 2.48 -11.97 5.06
CA GLY A 68 1.04 -11.95 5.36
C GLY A 68 0.26 -11.15 4.33
N MET A 69 0.78 -9.98 3.94
CA MET A 69 0.23 -9.15 2.87
C MET A 69 0.13 -9.93 1.56
N ARG A 70 1.25 -10.52 1.10
CA ARG A 70 1.29 -11.32 -0.13
C ARG A 70 0.36 -12.53 -0.08
N ALA A 71 0.38 -13.28 1.02
CA ALA A 71 -0.43 -14.49 1.18
C ALA A 71 -1.92 -14.17 1.16
N TRP A 72 -2.32 -13.07 1.79
CA TRP A 72 -3.70 -12.59 1.77
C TRP A 72 -4.12 -12.14 0.37
N LEU A 73 -3.32 -11.31 -0.31
CA LEU A 73 -3.62 -10.82 -1.67
C LEU A 73 -3.77 -11.96 -2.67
N ARG A 74 -2.89 -12.97 -2.59
CA ARG A 74 -3.00 -14.17 -3.42
C ARG A 74 -4.35 -14.88 -3.27
N ARG A 75 -4.92 -14.89 -2.06
CA ARG A 75 -6.18 -15.57 -1.75
C ARG A 75 -7.41 -14.71 -2.08
N HIS A 76 -7.33 -13.41 -1.87
CA HIS A 76 -8.49 -12.52 -1.84
C HIS A 76 -8.54 -11.52 -2.99
N ALA A 77 -7.44 -11.36 -3.74
CA ALA A 77 -7.32 -10.51 -4.92
C ALA A 77 -6.57 -11.24 -6.06
N PRO A 78 -6.92 -12.48 -6.45
CA PRO A 78 -6.18 -13.24 -7.46
C PRO A 78 -6.19 -12.59 -8.86
N ALA A 79 -7.14 -11.70 -9.12
CA ALA A 79 -7.20 -10.88 -10.34
C ALA A 79 -6.04 -9.87 -10.43
N ALA A 80 -5.50 -9.40 -9.28
CA ALA A 80 -4.33 -8.50 -9.24
C ALA A 80 -3.02 -9.19 -9.66
N GLY A 81 -3.05 -10.51 -9.88
CA GLY A 81 -1.87 -11.30 -10.25
C GLY A 81 -0.97 -11.64 -9.05
N PRO A 82 0.17 -12.29 -9.33
CA PRO A 82 1.15 -12.62 -8.29
C PRO A 82 1.89 -11.36 -7.83
N PHE A 83 2.25 -11.33 -6.54
CA PHE A 83 3.09 -10.26 -5.98
C PHE A 83 4.48 -10.79 -5.60
N ARG A 84 5.52 -10.08 -6.04
CA ARG A 84 6.91 -10.31 -5.62
C ARG A 84 7.29 -9.30 -4.55
N ILE A 85 7.70 -9.80 -3.38
CA ILE A 85 8.27 -8.96 -2.32
C ILE A 85 9.69 -8.59 -2.74
N ARG A 86 9.99 -7.29 -2.80
CA ARG A 86 11.31 -6.76 -3.14
C ARG A 86 11.76 -5.78 -2.06
N PRO A 87 13.02 -5.86 -1.58
CA PRO A 87 13.60 -4.77 -0.82
C PRO A 87 13.51 -3.47 -1.63
N ALA A 88 13.25 -2.35 -0.96
CA ALA A 88 13.07 -1.04 -1.61
C ALA A 88 14.40 -0.41 -2.05
N THR A 89 15.13 -1.14 -2.90
CA THR A 89 16.31 -0.67 -3.62
C THR A 89 15.93 0.37 -4.68
N ARG A 90 16.91 1.11 -5.18
CA ARG A 90 16.70 2.08 -6.27
C ARG A 90 16.03 1.42 -7.48
N ASP A 91 16.52 0.25 -7.90
CA ASP A 91 15.98 -0.47 -9.06
C ASP A 91 14.55 -0.95 -8.82
N ALA A 92 14.25 -1.43 -7.61
CA ALA A 92 12.89 -1.87 -7.28
C ALA A 92 11.90 -0.70 -7.26
N LEU A 93 12.33 0.48 -6.78
CA LEU A 93 11.52 1.71 -6.83
C LEU A 93 11.38 2.25 -8.27
N ALA A 94 12.43 2.12 -9.09
CA ALA A 94 12.40 2.53 -10.50
C ALA A 94 11.47 1.64 -11.35
N ALA A 95 11.13 0.45 -10.88
CA ALA A 95 10.18 -0.45 -11.54
C ALA A 95 8.70 -0.10 -11.28
N VAL A 96 8.39 0.77 -10.30
CA VAL A 96 7.01 1.13 -9.93
C VAL A 96 6.19 1.71 -11.09
N PRO A 97 6.72 2.61 -11.94
CA PRO A 97 5.97 3.12 -13.09
C PRO A 97 5.54 2.05 -14.10
N ALA A 98 6.27 0.93 -14.18
CA ALA A 98 5.95 -0.17 -15.09
C ALA A 98 5.09 -1.27 -14.42
N ALA A 99 4.64 -1.07 -13.18
CA ALA A 99 3.83 -2.05 -12.48
C ALA A 99 2.45 -2.18 -13.14
N VAL A 100 1.99 -3.42 -13.31
CA VAL A 100 0.69 -3.74 -13.95
C VAL A 100 -0.53 -3.49 -13.04
N GLY A 101 -0.32 -2.88 -11.87
CA GLY A 101 -1.35 -2.65 -10.88
C GLY A 101 -0.81 -2.00 -9.61
N PRO A 102 -1.66 -1.86 -8.57
CA PRO A 102 -1.29 -1.20 -7.32
C PRO A 102 -0.09 -1.89 -6.63
N VAL A 103 0.81 -1.08 -6.07
CA VAL A 103 2.04 -1.54 -5.42
C VAL A 103 1.98 -1.21 -3.91
N PRO A 104 1.73 -2.20 -3.04
CA PRO A 104 1.90 -2.03 -1.60
C PRO A 104 3.36 -1.68 -1.27
N LEU A 105 3.57 -0.59 -0.53
CA LEU A 105 4.87 -0.08 -0.13
C LEU A 105 4.94 -0.01 1.40
N LEU A 106 5.92 -0.70 1.99
CA LEU A 106 6.22 -0.65 3.41
C LEU A 106 7.26 0.43 3.65
N VAL A 107 6.91 1.41 4.47
CA VAL A 107 7.78 2.49 4.91
C VAL A 107 7.99 2.43 6.43
N GLY A 108 9.03 3.09 6.92
CA GLY A 108 9.38 3.11 8.33
C GLY A 108 10.53 4.06 8.66
N SER A 109 11.19 3.76 9.77
CA SER A 109 12.39 4.49 10.20
C SER A 109 13.65 3.83 9.64
N ARG A 110 14.82 4.32 10.07
CA ARG A 110 16.10 3.65 9.78
C ARG A 110 16.16 2.22 10.34
N TRP A 111 15.43 1.95 11.41
CA TRP A 111 15.62 0.76 12.22
C TRP A 111 14.46 -0.22 12.13
N LEU A 112 13.26 0.25 11.79
CA LEU A 112 12.08 -0.62 11.76
C LEU A 112 11.08 -0.20 10.68
N PRO A 113 10.47 -1.17 9.96
CA PRO A 113 9.27 -0.91 9.17
C PRO A 113 8.08 -0.57 10.08
N ARG A 114 7.23 0.36 9.66
CA ARG A 114 6.16 0.90 10.53
C ARG A 114 4.80 0.97 9.86
N HIS A 115 4.75 1.28 8.56
CA HIS A 115 3.54 1.76 7.94
C HIS A 115 3.44 1.32 6.48
N TRP A 116 2.24 0.88 6.09
CA TRP A 116 1.93 0.51 4.72
C TRP A 116 1.18 1.63 4.02
N VAL A 117 1.63 1.96 2.82
CA VAL A 117 0.92 2.80 1.84
C VAL A 117 0.69 2.00 0.56
N LEU A 118 -0.17 2.50 -0.33
CA LEU A 118 -0.44 1.86 -1.61
C LEU A 118 -0.17 2.84 -2.75
N VAL A 119 0.79 2.53 -3.60
CA VAL A 119 0.96 3.26 -4.87
C VAL A 119 -0.10 2.76 -5.84
N LEU A 120 -0.96 3.65 -6.30
CA LEU A 120 -2.10 3.36 -7.17
C LEU A 120 -1.74 3.44 -8.65
N GLY A 121 -0.75 4.28 -8.97
CA GLY A 121 -0.28 4.54 -10.31
C GLY A 121 0.69 5.72 -10.34
N VAL A 122 1.10 6.08 -11.54
CA VAL A 122 1.99 7.21 -11.81
C VAL A 122 1.25 8.16 -12.75
N ASP A 123 1.37 9.46 -12.50
CA ASP A 123 0.83 10.54 -13.33
C ASP A 123 1.81 10.88 -14.46
N ASP A 124 1.36 11.62 -15.47
CA ASP A 124 2.17 11.96 -16.65
C ASP A 124 3.42 12.78 -16.29
N ASP A 125 3.39 13.54 -15.19
CA ASP A 125 4.53 14.29 -14.65
C ASP A 125 5.52 13.41 -13.85
N GLY A 126 5.28 12.10 -13.78
CA GLY A 126 6.11 11.12 -13.09
C GLY A 126 5.86 11.03 -11.58
N ARG A 127 4.90 11.78 -11.03
CA ARG A 127 4.53 11.66 -9.61
C ARG A 127 3.69 10.42 -9.36
N TRP A 128 3.86 9.85 -8.18
CA TRP A 128 3.11 8.68 -7.76
C TRP A 128 1.82 9.12 -7.08
N ARG A 129 0.70 8.48 -7.43
CA ARG A 129 -0.53 8.56 -6.66
C ARG A 129 -0.47 7.53 -5.54
N VAL A 130 -0.40 8.00 -4.30
CA VAL A 130 -0.22 7.14 -3.12
C VAL A 130 -1.42 7.28 -2.19
N TYR A 131 -2.13 6.19 -1.97
CA TYR A 131 -3.10 6.10 -0.89
C TYR A 131 -2.38 5.94 0.45
N GLU A 132 -2.59 6.91 1.35
CA GLU A 132 -2.05 6.94 2.70
C GLU A 132 -3.19 6.63 3.70
N PRO A 133 -3.19 5.45 4.34
CA PRO A 133 -4.31 5.02 5.18
C PRO A 133 -4.54 5.85 6.45
N GLY A 134 -3.51 6.50 7.00
CA GLY A 134 -3.60 7.30 8.21
C GLY A 134 -4.53 8.50 8.08
N CYS A 135 -4.53 9.15 6.92
CA CYS A 135 -5.46 10.23 6.54
C CYS A 135 -6.60 9.74 5.63
N GLY A 136 -6.45 8.55 5.04
CA GLY A 136 -7.43 7.94 4.15
C GLY A 136 -7.51 8.56 2.75
N ARG A 137 -6.49 9.32 2.34
CA ARG A 137 -6.48 10.09 1.10
C ARG A 137 -5.43 9.58 0.12
N VAL A 138 -5.68 9.81 -1.16
CA VAL A 138 -4.66 9.75 -2.21
C VAL A 138 -3.84 11.02 -2.18
N ARG A 139 -2.51 10.89 -2.26
CA ARG A 139 -1.55 11.98 -2.23
C ARG A 139 -0.59 11.85 -3.40
N ALA A 140 -0.21 12.98 -3.98
CA ALA A 140 0.88 13.02 -4.95
C ALA A 140 2.21 12.88 -4.21
N PHE A 141 3.09 12.01 -4.71
CA PHE A 141 4.43 11.79 -4.18
C PHE A 141 5.47 11.92 -5.29
N ASP A 142 6.42 12.83 -5.13
CA ASP A 142 7.55 12.94 -6.06
C ASP A 142 8.65 11.92 -5.67
N PRO A 143 8.88 10.86 -6.46
CA PRO A 143 9.92 9.87 -6.17
C PRO A 143 11.33 10.46 -6.20
N ALA A 144 11.54 11.65 -6.78
CA ALA A 144 12.82 12.34 -6.70
C ALA A 144 13.19 12.77 -5.27
N LEU A 145 12.22 12.87 -4.34
CA LEU A 145 12.51 13.12 -2.93
C LEU A 145 13.33 11.99 -2.29
N LEU A 146 13.12 10.74 -2.72
CA LEU A 146 13.93 9.60 -2.27
C LEU A 146 15.37 9.69 -2.78
N ARG A 147 15.56 10.20 -4.00
CA ARG A 147 16.89 10.39 -4.62
C ARG A 147 17.65 11.53 -3.95
N ARG A 148 16.96 12.63 -3.65
CA ARG A 148 17.51 13.79 -2.92
C ARG A 148 17.80 13.48 -1.46
N GLY A 149 17.21 12.41 -0.91
CA GLY A 149 17.45 11.99 0.46
C GLY A 149 16.83 12.92 1.49
N ASP A 150 15.65 13.49 1.18
CA ASP A 150 14.90 14.40 2.07
C ASP A 150 13.91 13.61 2.94
N PRO A 151 14.25 13.26 4.19
CA PRO A 151 13.41 12.40 5.02
C PRO A 151 12.15 13.12 5.48
N ALA A 152 12.23 14.45 5.67
CA ALA A 152 11.10 15.25 6.14
C ALA A 152 10.03 15.34 5.06
N ALA A 153 10.40 15.63 3.81
CA ALA A 153 9.46 15.67 2.71
C ALA A 153 8.85 14.29 2.41
N VAL A 154 9.66 13.22 2.45
CA VAL A 154 9.16 11.84 2.25
C VAL A 154 8.18 11.46 3.37
N GLY A 155 8.56 11.67 4.62
CA GLY A 155 7.70 11.39 5.78
C GLY A 155 6.43 12.25 5.78
N GLY A 156 6.52 13.48 5.31
CA GLY A 156 5.38 14.38 5.16
C GLY A 156 4.31 13.84 4.20
N VAL A 157 4.66 12.98 3.24
CA VAL A 157 3.72 12.36 2.29
C VAL A 157 3.35 10.93 2.67
N LEU A 158 4.35 10.08 2.95
CA LEU A 158 4.18 8.65 3.18
C LEU A 158 3.97 8.29 4.67
N GLY A 159 3.94 9.29 5.55
CA GLY A 159 3.88 9.12 7.01
C GLY A 159 5.22 8.71 7.65
N TRP A 160 6.12 8.08 6.89
CA TRP A 160 7.45 7.67 7.33
C TRP A 160 8.52 7.87 6.25
N PRO A 161 9.77 8.19 6.65
CA PRO A 161 10.79 8.68 5.72
C PRO A 161 11.47 7.61 4.87
N ARG A 162 11.39 6.32 5.23
CA ARG A 162 12.22 5.28 4.60
C ARG A 162 11.40 4.13 4.01
N PRO A 163 11.49 3.88 2.70
CA PRO A 163 11.06 2.63 2.09
C PRO A 163 11.86 1.42 2.62
N TRP A 164 11.17 0.32 2.89
CA TRP A 164 11.75 -0.95 3.34
C TRP A 164 11.58 -2.05 2.30
N CYS A 165 10.34 -2.27 1.86
CA CYS A 165 10.04 -3.23 0.81
C CYS A 165 8.78 -2.81 0.05
N LEU A 166 8.62 -3.35 -1.15
CA LEU A 166 7.40 -3.24 -1.91
C LEU A 166 6.95 -4.60 -2.43
N LEU A 167 5.66 -4.73 -2.69
CA LEU A 167 5.08 -5.87 -3.37
C LEU A 167 4.80 -5.46 -4.81
N LEU A 168 5.67 -5.86 -5.74
CA LEU A 168 5.45 -5.60 -7.16
C LEU A 168 4.46 -6.64 -7.71
N PRO A 169 3.31 -6.21 -8.28
CA PRO A 169 2.49 -7.10 -9.07
C PRO A 169 3.27 -7.45 -10.34
N VAL A 170 3.37 -8.74 -10.62
CA VAL A 170 3.92 -9.21 -11.89
C VAL A 170 2.78 -9.53 -12.83
N GLY A 171 2.92 -9.19 -14.11
CA GLY A 171 1.99 -9.66 -15.13
C GLY A 171 1.86 -11.18 -15.06
N ARG A 172 0.67 -11.70 -15.40
CA ARG A 172 0.57 -13.13 -15.73
C ARG A 172 1.48 -13.33 -16.95
N ALA A 173 2.47 -14.21 -16.81
CA ALA A 173 3.22 -14.73 -17.95
C ALA A 173 2.27 -15.51 -18.86
#